data_AF-A0A1A8N5L4-F1
#
_entry.id   AF-A0A1A8N5L4-F1
#
_cell.length_a   1.000
_cell.length_b   1.000
_cell.length_c   1.000
_cell.angle_alpha   90.00
_cell.angle_beta   90.00
_cell.angle_gamma   90.00
#
_symmetry.space_group_name_H-M   'P 1'
#
loop_
_entity.id
_entity.type
_entity.pdbx_description
1 polymer ?
#
loop_
_entity_poly.entity_id
_entity_poly.type
_entity_poly.pdbx_seq_one_letter_code
_entity_poly.pdbx_strand_id
1 'polypeptide(L)'
;AYPGSGPIQLWQFLLELLLDSACRTFISWTGDGWEFKMSDPTEVAKRWGQCKNKPKMNYEKLSRGLRYYYHKNIIHKTAGK
;
A
#
# COMPACT_ATOMS: atom_id res chain seq x y z
N ALA A 1 -10.22 -14.69 2.46
CA ALA A 1 -10.74 -13.46 1.81
C ALA A 1 -11.41 -12.62 2.88
N TYR A 2 -11.02 -11.35 3.05
CA TYR A 2 -11.66 -10.46 4.02
C TYR A 2 -13.15 -10.29 3.69
N PRO A 3 -14.07 -10.46 4.65
CA PRO A 3 -15.51 -10.46 4.38
C PRO A 3 -16.00 -9.02 4.13
N GLY A 4 -16.25 -8.71 2.87
CA GLY A 4 -16.76 -7.42 2.39
C GLY A 4 -16.71 -7.39 0.86
N SER A 5 -17.81 -7.79 0.22
CA SER A 5 -18.03 -8.16 -1.20
C SER A 5 -17.71 -7.10 -2.29
N GLY A 6 -16.66 -6.31 -2.15
CA GLY A 6 -16.22 -5.32 -3.12
C GLY A 6 -14.79 -5.56 -3.63
N PRO A 7 -14.38 -4.83 -4.68
CA PRO A 7 -13.00 -4.87 -5.14
C PRO A 7 -12.03 -4.50 -4.01
N ILE A 8 -10.92 -5.23 -3.88
CA ILE A 8 -9.87 -4.96 -2.89
C ILE A 8 -9.48 -3.47 -2.86
N GLN A 9 -9.38 -2.92 -1.66
CA GLN A 9 -8.97 -1.55 -1.40
C GLN A 9 -7.45 -1.46 -1.27
N LEU A 10 -6.87 -0.28 -1.53
CA LEU A 10 -5.42 -0.09 -1.50
C LEU A 10 -4.83 -0.41 -0.12
N TRP A 11 -5.46 0.01 0.98
CA TRP A 11 -4.94 -0.29 2.33
C TRP A 11 -4.92 -1.80 2.64
N GLN A 12 -5.93 -2.55 2.17
CA GLN A 12 -6.01 -4.00 2.35
C GLN A 12 -4.89 -4.69 1.56
N PHE A 13 -4.68 -4.27 0.32
CA PHE A 13 -3.58 -4.75 -0.51
C PHE A 13 -2.21 -4.48 0.12
N LEU A 14 -1.99 -3.27 0.65
CA LEU A 14 -0.73 -2.95 1.32
C LEU A 14 -0.53 -3.80 2.58
N LEU A 15 -1.59 -4.05 3.35
CA LEU A 15 -1.53 -4.94 4.50
C LEU A 15 -1.19 -6.38 4.09
N GLU A 16 -1.77 -6.90 3.01
CA GLU A 16 -1.43 -8.22 2.48
C GLU A 16 0.05 -8.33 2.10
N LEU A 17 0.62 -7.31 1.43
CA LEU A 17 2.05 -7.28 1.14
C LEU A 17 2.91 -7.20 2.40
N LEU A 18 2.46 -6.45 3.41
CA LEU A 18 3.19 -6.26 4.67
C LEU A 18 3.17 -7.51 5.58
N LEU A 19 2.19 -8.40 5.39
CA LEU A 19 2.09 -9.68 6.09
C LEU A 19 2.89 -10.80 5.39
N ASP A 20 3.26 -10.60 4.12
CA ASP A 20 4.06 -11.57 3.38
C ASP A 20 5.57 -11.26 3.49
N SER A 21 6.30 -12.15 4.17
CA SER A 21 7.75 -12.04 4.34
C SER A 21 8.53 -11.98 3.01
N ALA A 22 8.00 -12.55 1.92
CA ALA A 22 8.61 -12.50 0.60
C ALA A 22 8.58 -11.09 -0.02
N CYS A 23 7.71 -10.21 0.49
CA CYS A 23 7.55 -8.84 0.00
C CYS A 23 8.47 -7.82 0.72
N ARG A 24 9.22 -8.25 1.74
CA ARG A 24 10.02 -7.38 2.63
C ARG A 24 11.05 -6.51 1.91
N THR A 25 11.49 -6.93 0.72
CA THR A 25 12.47 -6.20 -0.09
C THR A 25 11.94 -4.87 -0.63
N PHE A 26 10.61 -4.74 -0.84
CA PHE A 26 10.00 -3.54 -1.41
C PHE A 26 8.98 -2.85 -0.49
N ILE A 27 8.45 -3.55 0.53
CA ILE A 27 7.57 -2.95 1.54
C ILE A 27 7.74 -3.69 2.88
N SER A 28 7.83 -2.96 4.00
CA SER A 28 8.05 -3.57 5.32
C SER A 28 7.58 -2.68 6.47
N TRP A 29 7.24 -3.31 7.59
CA TRP A 29 7.07 -2.62 8.88
C TRP A 29 8.39 -2.02 9.34
N THR A 30 8.33 -0.84 9.97
CA THR A 30 9.53 -0.20 10.54
C THR A 30 9.88 -0.73 11.93
N GLY A 31 8.93 -1.42 12.58
CA GLY A 31 9.03 -1.86 13.97
C GLY A 31 8.37 -0.90 14.96
N ASP A 32 7.85 0.24 14.50
CA ASP A 32 7.13 1.21 15.32
C ASP A 32 5.61 1.09 15.08
N GLY A 33 4.93 0.30 15.91
CA GLY A 33 3.48 0.08 15.80
C GLY A 33 3.05 -0.39 14.41
N TRP A 34 2.17 0.39 13.78
CA TRP A 34 1.67 0.18 12.41
C TRP A 34 2.36 1.09 11.37
N GLU A 35 3.52 1.63 11.69
CA GLU A 35 4.34 2.36 10.73
C GLU A 35 5.00 1.39 9.75
N PHE A 36 4.85 1.67 8.46
CA PHE A 36 5.50 0.93 7.39
C PHE A 36 6.23 1.87 6.43
N LYS A 37 7.16 1.30 5.67
CA LYS A 37 7.88 1.99 4.60
C LYS A 37 7.82 1.21 3.30
N MET A 38 7.82 1.93 2.18
CA MET A 38 7.99 1.38 0.84
C MET A 38 9.44 1.60 0.41
N SER A 39 10.26 0.56 0.46
CA SER A 39 11.65 0.61 0.01
C SER A 39 11.76 0.69 -1.50
N ASP A 40 10.81 0.06 -2.23
CA ASP A 40 10.65 0.21 -3.67
C ASP A 40 9.17 0.56 -3.99
N PRO A 41 8.83 1.86 -4.02
CA PRO A 41 7.49 2.31 -4.33
C PRO A 41 7.03 1.97 -5.76
N THR A 42 7.97 1.76 -6.68
CA THR A 42 7.68 1.42 -8.09
C THR A 42 7.16 -0.01 -8.19
N GLU A 43 7.83 -0.96 -7.52
CA GLU A 43 7.39 -2.35 -7.47
C GLU A 43 6.03 -2.50 -6.77
N VAL A 44 5.81 -1.77 -5.67
CA VAL A 44 4.49 -1.73 -4.99
C VAL A 44 3.39 -1.23 -5.95
N ALA A 45 3.66 -0.15 -6.69
CA ALA A 45 2.70 0.40 -7.66
C ALA A 45 2.43 -0.55 -8.83
N LYS A 46 3.45 -1.25 -9.32
CA LYS A 46 3.32 -2.26 -10.37
C LYS A 46 2.42 -3.41 -9.93
N ARG A 47 2.65 -3.96 -8.73
CA ARG A 47 1.83 -5.04 -8.16
C ARG A 47 0.39 -4.60 -7.91
N TRP A 48 0.19 -3.36 -7.46
CA TRP A 48 -1.16 -2.79 -7.34
C TRP A 48 -1.85 -2.68 -8.71
N GLY A 49 -1.11 -2.25 -9.73
CA GLY A 49 -1.58 -2.23 -11.12
C GLY A 49 -2.01 -3.60 -11.61
N GLN A 50 -1.22 -4.64 -11.34
CA GLN A 50 -1.55 -6.03 -11.68
C GLN A 50 -2.80 -6.49 -10.95
N CYS A 51 -2.89 -6.28 -9.63
CA CYS A 51 -4.03 -6.63 -8.80
C CYS A 51 -5.36 -6.03 -9.30
N LYS A 52 -5.32 -4.79 -9.80
CA LYS A 52 -6.52 -4.06 -10.27
C LYS A 52 -6.70 -4.08 -11.80
N ASN A 53 -5.88 -4.82 -12.53
CA ASN A 53 -5.82 -4.81 -13.99
C ASN A 53 -5.71 -3.38 -14.58
N LYS A 54 -4.79 -2.59 -14.04
CA LYS A 54 -4.48 -1.21 -14.46
C LYS A 54 -3.01 -1.12 -14.89
N PRO A 55 -2.66 -1.41 -16.16
CA PRO A 55 -1.27 -1.47 -16.63
C PRO A 55 -0.53 -0.13 -16.57
N LYS A 56 -1.26 1.00 -16.55
CA LYS A 56 -0.70 2.35 -16.43
C LYS A 56 -0.61 2.86 -14.98
N MET A 57 -0.67 1.96 -13.99
CA MET A 57 -0.48 2.30 -12.57
C MET A 57 0.98 2.68 -12.33
N ASN A 58 1.21 3.70 -11.50
CA ASN A 58 2.52 4.14 -11.06
C ASN A 58 2.44 4.69 -9.63
N TYR A 59 3.58 5.00 -9.03
CA TYR A 59 3.61 5.46 -7.64
C TYR A 59 2.92 6.82 -7.44
N GLU A 60 2.98 7.72 -8.42
CA GLU A 60 2.27 9.01 -8.34
C GLU A 60 0.75 8.83 -8.17
N LYS A 61 0.15 7.93 -8.96
CA LYS A 61 -1.28 7.59 -8.88
C LYS A 61 -1.60 6.82 -7.60
N LEU A 62 -0.77 5.86 -7.21
CA LEU A 62 -0.95 5.10 -5.97
C LEU A 62 -0.89 6.02 -4.75
N SER A 63 0.13 6.87 -4.68
CA SER A 63 0.32 7.83 -3.59
C SER A 63 -0.83 8.83 -3.52
N ARG A 64 -1.47 9.18 -4.65
CA ARG A 64 -2.71 9.97 -4.65
C ARG A 64 -3.84 9.28 -3.90
N GLY A 65 -3.95 7.96 -4.04
CA GLY A 65 -4.87 7.12 -3.26
C GLY A 65 -4.56 7.12 -1.78
N LEU A 66 -3.28 7.00 -1.41
CA LEU A 66 -2.83 7.09 -0.01
C LEU A 66 -3.20 8.42 0.63
N ARG A 67 -3.02 9.54 -0.08
CA ARG A 67 -3.39 10.87 0.42
C ARG A 67 -4.89 11.01 0.70
N TYR A 68 -5.75 10.29 -0.02
CA TYR A 68 -7.18 10.26 0.29
C TYR A 68 -7.48 9.52 1.60
N TYR A 69 -6.58 8.68 2.11
CA TYR A 69 -6.80 8.03 3.40
C TYR A 69 -6.57 8.93 4.61
N TYR A 70 -5.90 10.08 4.44
CA TYR A 70 -5.56 10.97 5.55
C TYR A 70 -6.83 11.52 6.22
N HIS A 71 -7.82 11.94 5.43
CA HIS A 71 -9.09 12.47 5.96
C HIS A 71 -10.03 11.36 6.47
N LYS A 72 -9.75 10.10 6.12
CA LYS A 72 -10.56 8.95 6.54
C LYS A 72 -10.01 8.28 7.80
N ASN A 73 -8.89 8.79 8.34
CA ASN A 73 -8.15 8.19 9.45
C ASN A 73 -7.79 6.70 9.21
N ILE A 74 -7.41 6.36 7.98
CA ILE A 74 -7.02 4.98 7.61
C ILE A 74 -5.49 4.84 7.56
N ILE A 75 -4.80 5.76 6.88
CA ILE A 75 -3.34 5.84 6.80
C ILE A 75 -2.97 7.31 6.97
N HIS A 76 -1.86 7.58 7.65
CA HIS A 76 -1.26 8.91 7.74
C HIS A 76 0.20 8.85 7.27
N LYS A 77 0.70 9.97 6.73
CA LYS A 77 2.13 10.09 6.43
C LYS A 77 2.88 10.47 7.70
N THR A 78 3.91 9.71 8.05
CA THR A 78 4.90 10.14 9.05
C THR A 78 5.64 11.37 8.51
N ALA A 79 5.58 12.48 9.25
CA ALA A 79 6.32 13.69 8.88
C ALA A 79 7.82 13.49 9.06
N GLY A 80 8.63 14.04 8.15
CA GLY A 80 10.09 14.01 8.25
C GLY A 80 10.77 12.69 7.82
N LYS A 81 10.03 11.77 7.20
CA LYS A 81 10.56 10.55 6.56
C LYS A 81 10.05 10.43 5.12
#